data_AF-A0A4U1GTF3-F1
#
_entry.id   AF-A0A4U1GTF3-F1
#
_cell.length_a   1.000
_cell.length_b   1.000
_cell.length_c   1.000
_cell.angle_alpha   90.00
_cell.angle_beta   90.00
_cell.angle_gamma   90.00
#
_symmetry.space_group_name_H-M   'P 1'
#
loop_
_entity.id
_entity.type
_entity.pdbx_description
1 polymer ?
#
loop_
_entity_poly.entity_id
_entity_poly.type
_entity_poly.pdbx_seq_one_letter_code
_entity_poly.pdbx_strand_id
1 'polypeptide(L)'
;MFRIVNHKTQLMLKRLCFFFLISLSLFADAQKKHSRDNKPNVYIPIDLDDAIHSLDTIFSDSLKLQAKFIAESDLTSRLHHNFGMSLRNSWGLWAGSRLSAYFNTLGIHHPDDMSGIILKSYYRHNRGLEINLKGQIKESKDYWEKSQQETLRDKQAGLAVFKVGDTVRFLFSHGYASKRQEKLDFEDNCQAIGIVTGINSVDFLIKLRLLESCDKKGIIYYDNEGARIINNGRWRNARHVVKYMRTGEELWMDYSDWEAK
;
A
#
# COMPACT_ATOMS: atom_id res chain seq x y z
N MET A 1 16.23 10.28 -11.92
CA MET A 1 15.12 10.68 -11.04
C MET A 1 14.85 9.53 -10.07
N PHE A 2 15.29 9.63 -8.81
CA PHE A 2 15.25 8.55 -7.84
C PHE A 2 13.83 8.43 -7.22
N ARG A 3 13.24 7.24 -7.26
CA ARG A 3 11.95 6.95 -6.63
C ARG A 3 12.22 6.22 -5.32
N ILE A 4 12.03 6.89 -4.19
CA ILE A 4 12.12 6.32 -2.85
C ILE A 4 10.79 5.57 -2.62
N VAL A 5 10.85 4.28 -2.30
CA VAL A 5 9.69 3.49 -1.89
C VAL A 5 9.87 3.21 -0.40
N ASN A 6 9.15 3.96 0.44
CA ASN A 6 9.10 3.72 1.87
C ASN A 6 7.73 3.13 2.20
N HIS A 7 7.68 1.94 2.82
CA HIS A 7 6.42 1.22 3.07
C HIS A 7 5.61 1.82 4.25
N LYS A 8 6.00 3.00 4.74
CA LYS A 8 5.33 3.74 5.83
C LYS A 8 5.25 5.27 5.62
N THR A 9 5.38 5.78 4.39
CA THR A 9 5.14 7.22 4.13
C THR A 9 4.69 7.43 2.69
N GLN A 10 3.38 7.60 2.50
CA GLN A 10 2.75 8.03 1.24
C GLN A 10 1.99 9.33 1.51
N LEU A 11 2.62 10.49 1.26
CA LEU A 11 1.95 11.68 0.71
C LEU A 11 2.98 12.77 0.36
N MET A 12 2.58 13.64 -0.57
CA MET A 12 3.28 14.81 -1.14
C MET A 12 4.23 14.55 -2.32
N LEU A 13 3.68 14.49 -3.54
CA LEU A 13 3.86 15.54 -4.56
C LEU A 13 3.00 15.24 -5.80
N LYS A 14 1.86 15.92 -5.96
CA LYS A 14 1.14 16.03 -7.23
C LYS A 14 0.86 17.50 -7.50
N ARG A 15 1.42 18.03 -8.59
CA ARG A 15 0.73 18.73 -9.69
C ARG A 15 1.73 19.55 -10.51
N LEU A 16 1.78 19.31 -11.82
CA LEU A 16 1.67 20.37 -12.82
C LEU A 16 1.04 19.78 -14.10
N CYS A 17 0.09 20.51 -14.65
CA CYS A 17 -0.78 20.16 -15.77
C CYS A 17 -0.17 20.54 -17.14
N PHE A 18 -0.85 20.08 -18.22
CA PHE A 18 -0.79 20.55 -19.62
C PHE A 18 0.47 20.10 -20.42
N PHE A 19 0.41 19.45 -21.58
CA PHE A 19 -0.39 19.69 -22.79
C PHE A 19 -0.71 18.40 -23.58
N PHE A 20 -1.77 18.50 -24.38
CA PHE A 20 -2.29 17.53 -25.36
C PHE A 20 -1.48 17.59 -26.68
N LEU A 21 -1.33 16.43 -27.34
CA LEU A 21 -0.94 16.17 -28.74
C LEU A 21 0.46 16.58 -29.24
N ILE A 22 1.32 15.59 -29.53
CA ILE A 22 1.97 15.39 -30.85
C ILE A 22 2.11 13.88 -31.12
N SER A 23 1.88 13.56 -32.39
CA SER A 23 1.73 12.31 -33.13
C SER A 23 2.75 11.17 -32.96
N LEU A 24 2.21 9.94 -33.05
CA LEU A 24 2.60 8.88 -34.00
C LEU A 24 4.08 8.82 -34.43
N SER A 25 4.88 8.06 -33.69
CA SER A 25 5.87 7.10 -34.21
C SER A 25 6.71 6.58 -33.05
N LEU A 26 6.69 5.27 -32.84
CA LEU A 26 7.63 4.38 -32.13
C LEU A 26 6.87 3.27 -31.41
N PHE A 27 6.12 2.50 -32.20
CA PHE A 27 5.94 1.07 -31.94
C PHE A 27 7.27 0.38 -32.26
N ALA A 28 8.22 0.44 -31.34
CA ALA A 28 9.39 -0.43 -31.29
C ALA A 28 10.07 -0.20 -29.94
N ASP A 29 10.48 -1.28 -29.28
CA ASP A 29 11.27 -1.30 -28.04
C ASP A 29 10.56 -1.04 -26.70
N ALA A 30 9.55 -1.86 -26.40
CA ALA A 30 9.20 -2.19 -25.02
C ALA A 30 9.07 -3.70 -24.77
N GLN A 31 9.90 -4.51 -25.43
CA GLN A 31 10.17 -5.89 -25.03
C GLN A 31 11.63 -6.03 -24.62
N LYS A 32 11.97 -5.65 -23.39
CA LYS A 32 13.15 -6.18 -22.67
C LYS A 32 13.21 -5.67 -21.24
N LYS A 33 12.58 -6.42 -20.33
CA LYS A 33 13.06 -6.55 -18.95
C LYS A 33 12.63 -7.88 -18.33
N HIS A 34 13.20 -8.98 -18.81
CA HIS A 34 13.17 -10.25 -18.07
C HIS A 34 14.19 -10.18 -16.93
N SER A 35 13.73 -9.91 -15.71
CA SER A 35 14.51 -10.20 -14.50
C SER A 35 14.50 -11.71 -14.27
N ARG A 36 15.69 -12.32 -14.34
CA ARG A 36 15.94 -13.71 -13.95
C ARG A 36 15.97 -13.78 -12.43
N ASP A 37 15.10 -14.61 -11.86
CA ASP A 37 15.28 -15.23 -10.54
C ASP A 37 14.94 -16.73 -10.69
N ASN A 38 15.86 -17.59 -10.24
CA ASN A 38 15.78 -19.04 -10.32
C ASN A 38 14.58 -19.59 -9.50
N LYS A 39 13.46 -19.81 -10.17
CA LYS A 39 12.46 -20.85 -9.86
C LYS A 39 12.32 -21.74 -11.10
N PRO A 40 11.86 -23.00 -11.00
CA PRO A 40 11.53 -23.76 -12.20
C PRO A 40 10.61 -22.89 -13.06
N ASN A 41 10.77 -22.96 -14.38
CA ASN A 41 10.11 -22.10 -15.35
C ASN A 41 8.58 -22.27 -15.27
N VAL A 42 7.94 -21.67 -14.26
CA VAL A 42 6.49 -21.71 -14.05
C VAL A 42 5.89 -20.87 -15.16
N TYR A 43 5.11 -21.51 -16.01
CA TYR A 43 4.33 -20.81 -17.02
C TYR A 43 3.43 -19.77 -16.35
N ILE A 44 3.57 -18.51 -16.75
CA ILE A 44 2.72 -17.41 -16.28
C ILE A 44 1.63 -17.21 -17.31
N PRO A 45 0.33 -17.29 -17.00
CA PRO A 45 -0.72 -17.11 -18.00
C PRO A 45 -0.69 -15.75 -18.72
N ILE A 46 -1.23 -15.66 -19.94
CA ILE A 46 -1.33 -14.38 -20.68
C ILE A 46 -2.57 -13.56 -20.32
N ASP A 47 -3.68 -14.24 -20.00
CA ASP A 47 -4.99 -13.66 -19.68
C ASP A 47 -5.78 -14.57 -18.73
N LEU A 48 -7.05 -14.24 -18.49
CA LEU A 48 -7.91 -15.00 -17.59
C LEU A 48 -8.21 -16.42 -18.10
N ASP A 49 -8.45 -16.59 -19.40
CA ASP A 49 -8.82 -17.90 -19.94
C ASP A 49 -7.62 -18.85 -19.84
N ASP A 50 -6.43 -18.38 -20.21
CA ASP A 50 -5.17 -19.11 -20.04
C ASP A 50 -4.88 -19.41 -18.56
N ALA A 51 -5.25 -18.50 -17.65
CA ALA A 51 -5.11 -18.72 -16.22
C ALA A 51 -6.03 -19.84 -15.71
N ILE A 52 -7.28 -19.88 -16.17
CA ILE A 52 -8.24 -20.95 -15.84
C ILE A 52 -7.70 -22.30 -16.33
N HIS A 53 -7.21 -22.37 -17.57
CA HIS A 53 -6.62 -23.60 -18.13
C HIS A 53 -5.36 -24.03 -17.38
N SER A 54 -4.50 -23.08 -17.02
CA SER A 54 -3.30 -23.35 -16.23
C SER A 54 -3.65 -23.92 -14.85
N LEU A 55 -4.69 -23.41 -14.20
CA LEU A 55 -5.17 -23.97 -12.92
C LEU A 55 -5.65 -25.41 -13.07
N ASP A 56 -6.29 -25.75 -14.18
CA ASP A 56 -6.74 -27.11 -14.45
C ASP A 56 -5.60 -28.14 -14.49
N THR A 57 -4.40 -27.72 -14.87
CA THR A 57 -3.18 -28.55 -14.86
C THR A 57 -2.51 -28.62 -13.49
N ILE A 58 -2.71 -27.60 -12.65
CA ILE A 58 -2.11 -27.49 -11.32
C ILE A 58 -2.94 -28.26 -10.28
N PHE A 59 -4.27 -28.22 -10.40
CA PHE A 59 -5.15 -28.92 -9.48
C PHE A 59 -5.26 -30.40 -9.86
N SER A 60 -4.89 -31.29 -8.95
CA SER A 60 -5.17 -32.71 -9.09
C SER A 60 -6.68 -32.99 -9.04
N ASP A 61 -7.13 -34.09 -9.64
CA ASP A 61 -8.54 -34.50 -9.62
C ASP A 61 -9.12 -34.57 -8.20
N SER A 62 -8.29 -34.95 -7.22
CA SER A 62 -8.64 -34.95 -5.79
C SER A 62 -8.94 -33.53 -5.26
N LEU A 63 -8.13 -32.53 -5.62
CA LEU A 63 -8.42 -31.14 -5.23
C LEU A 63 -9.62 -30.56 -5.98
N LYS A 64 -9.83 -30.96 -7.25
CA LYS A 64 -11.03 -30.61 -8.02
C LYS A 64 -12.30 -31.18 -7.37
N LEU A 65 -12.23 -32.40 -6.83
CA LEU A 65 -13.33 -33.04 -6.09
C LEU A 65 -13.62 -32.36 -4.74
N GLN A 66 -12.59 -31.97 -3.97
CA GLN A 66 -12.77 -31.22 -2.73
C GLN A 66 -13.37 -29.83 -2.97
N ALA A 67 -12.94 -29.17 -4.06
CA ALA A 67 -13.48 -27.88 -4.45
C ALA A 67 -14.99 -27.92 -4.76
N LYS A 68 -15.58 -29.09 -5.11
CA LYS A 68 -17.02 -29.25 -5.36
C LYS A 68 -17.89 -28.97 -4.12
N PHE A 69 -17.37 -29.22 -2.91
CA PHE A 69 -18.10 -29.09 -1.65
C PHE A 69 -17.92 -27.74 -0.95
N ILE A 70 -17.13 -26.82 -1.52
CA ILE A 70 -16.92 -25.47 -0.97
C ILE A 70 -17.94 -24.52 -1.60
N ALA A 71 -18.67 -23.76 -0.76
CA ALA A 71 -19.54 -22.68 -1.22
C ALA A 71 -18.70 -21.56 -1.86
N GLU A 72 -19.22 -20.88 -2.87
CA GLU A 72 -18.50 -19.79 -3.56
C GLU A 72 -18.05 -18.69 -2.59
N SER A 73 -18.87 -18.38 -1.58
CA SER A 73 -18.55 -17.43 -0.50
C SER A 73 -17.34 -17.86 0.35
N ASP A 74 -17.15 -19.16 0.56
CA ASP A 74 -16.08 -19.74 1.37
C ASP A 74 -14.79 -19.95 0.58
N LEU A 75 -14.86 -19.88 -0.75
CA LEU A 75 -13.70 -19.84 -1.63
C LEU A 75 -12.80 -18.65 -1.28
N THR A 76 -13.44 -17.51 -0.99
CA THR A 76 -12.79 -16.25 -0.70
C THR A 76 -11.95 -16.30 0.57
N SER A 77 -12.45 -16.94 1.64
CA SER A 77 -11.74 -17.00 2.93
C SER A 77 -10.70 -18.13 2.98
N ARG A 78 -10.98 -19.29 2.36
CA ARG A 78 -10.12 -20.49 2.48
C ARG A 78 -9.02 -20.55 1.43
N LEU A 79 -9.26 -20.11 0.20
CA LEU A 79 -8.26 -20.20 -0.88
C LEU A 79 -7.44 -18.92 -1.06
N HIS A 80 -7.93 -17.73 -0.71
CA HIS A 80 -7.18 -16.49 -0.97
C HIS A 80 -5.89 -16.36 -0.16
N HIS A 81 -5.88 -16.85 1.08
CA HIS A 81 -4.71 -16.74 1.93
C HIS A 81 -3.63 -17.71 1.43
N ASN A 82 -3.73 -19.03 1.60
CA ASN A 82 -2.60 -19.90 1.26
C ASN A 82 -2.39 -20.06 -0.25
N PHE A 83 -3.44 -20.37 -1.00
CA PHE A 83 -3.33 -20.65 -2.44
C PHE A 83 -3.22 -19.35 -3.26
N GLY A 84 -4.03 -18.34 -2.95
CA GLY A 84 -3.98 -17.03 -3.58
C GLY A 84 -2.65 -16.32 -3.36
N MET A 85 -2.02 -16.44 -2.17
CA MET A 85 -0.63 -15.95 -1.98
C MET A 85 0.36 -16.67 -2.89
N SER A 86 0.28 -18.00 -2.96
CA SER A 86 1.15 -18.80 -3.83
C SER A 86 1.03 -18.36 -5.29
N LEU A 87 -0.21 -18.19 -5.78
CA LEU A 87 -0.52 -17.76 -7.14
C LEU A 87 0.02 -16.36 -7.44
N ARG A 88 -0.18 -15.39 -6.54
CA ARG A 88 0.36 -14.03 -6.68
C ARG A 88 1.88 -14.03 -6.84
N ASN A 89 2.56 -14.89 -6.08
CA ASN A 89 4.02 -14.99 -6.08
C ASN A 89 4.56 -15.78 -7.28
N SER A 90 3.91 -16.89 -7.66
CA SER A 90 4.35 -17.75 -8.76
C SER A 90 4.08 -17.13 -10.13
N TRP A 91 2.97 -16.41 -10.28
CA TRP A 91 2.60 -15.76 -11.54
C TRP A 91 3.05 -14.30 -11.63
N GLY A 92 3.86 -13.85 -10.66
CA GLY A 92 4.48 -12.53 -10.68
C GLY A 92 3.47 -11.38 -10.70
N LEU A 93 2.32 -11.52 -10.02
CA LEU A 93 1.26 -10.51 -10.04
C LEU A 93 1.71 -9.20 -9.39
N TRP A 94 2.55 -9.27 -8.36
CA TRP A 94 3.22 -8.11 -7.75
C TRP A 94 4.32 -7.51 -8.62
N ALA A 95 4.93 -8.30 -9.49
CA ALA A 95 6.11 -7.94 -10.28
C ALA A 95 5.77 -7.37 -11.67
N GLY A 96 4.48 -7.22 -11.99
CA GLY A 96 4.03 -6.70 -13.29
C GLY A 96 4.20 -7.71 -14.41
N SER A 97 3.89 -8.98 -14.16
CA SER A 97 3.89 -10.02 -15.20
C SER A 97 2.90 -9.74 -16.33
N ARG A 98 2.93 -10.54 -17.40
CA ARG A 98 1.98 -10.41 -18.52
C ARG A 98 0.52 -10.58 -18.10
N LEU A 99 0.25 -11.48 -17.15
CA LEU A 99 -1.08 -11.63 -16.54
C LEU A 99 -1.49 -10.38 -15.74
N SER A 100 -0.57 -9.82 -14.96
CA SER A 100 -0.80 -8.55 -14.25
C SER A 100 -1.10 -7.42 -15.23
N ALA A 101 -0.36 -7.35 -16.34
CA ALA A 101 -0.60 -6.37 -17.39
C ALA A 101 -2.00 -6.51 -18.01
N TYR A 102 -2.46 -7.74 -18.28
CA TYR A 102 -3.83 -8.01 -18.71
C TYR A 102 -4.86 -7.43 -17.72
N PHE A 103 -4.76 -7.76 -16.42
CA PHE A 103 -5.69 -7.22 -15.41
C PHE A 103 -5.62 -5.70 -15.28
N ASN A 104 -4.43 -5.11 -15.43
CA ASN A 104 -4.27 -3.66 -15.43
C ASN A 104 -5.05 -3.00 -16.57
N THR A 105 -5.15 -3.62 -17.75
CA THR A 105 -5.99 -3.10 -18.85
C THR A 105 -7.48 -3.10 -18.52
N LEU A 106 -7.91 -3.98 -17.59
CA LEU A 106 -9.28 -4.05 -17.08
C LEU A 106 -9.53 -3.07 -15.91
N GLY A 107 -8.49 -2.36 -15.46
CA GLY A 107 -8.53 -1.47 -14.32
C GLY A 107 -8.50 -2.21 -12.97
N ILE A 108 -7.96 -3.43 -12.94
CA ILE A 108 -7.69 -4.19 -11.71
C ILE A 108 -6.19 -4.16 -11.46
N HIS A 109 -5.77 -3.49 -10.38
CA HIS A 109 -4.36 -3.20 -10.13
C HIS A 109 -3.78 -3.94 -8.92
N HIS A 110 -4.62 -4.33 -7.96
CA HIS A 110 -4.16 -5.01 -6.76
C HIS A 110 -4.06 -6.53 -7.02
N PRO A 111 -2.91 -7.18 -6.77
CA PRO A 111 -2.74 -8.61 -6.99
C PRO A 111 -3.73 -9.50 -6.26
N ASP A 112 -4.25 -9.05 -5.11
CA ASP A 112 -5.28 -9.80 -4.36
C ASP A 112 -6.59 -9.87 -5.14
N ASP A 113 -7.02 -8.77 -5.77
CA ASP A 113 -8.20 -8.77 -6.66
C ASP A 113 -7.96 -9.64 -7.88
N MET A 114 -6.78 -9.51 -8.52
CA MET A 114 -6.41 -10.34 -9.68
C MET A 114 -6.53 -11.83 -9.35
N SER A 115 -5.91 -12.25 -8.25
CA SER A 115 -5.96 -13.65 -7.79
C SER A 115 -7.38 -14.07 -7.39
N GLY A 116 -8.16 -13.18 -6.79
CA GLY A 116 -9.55 -13.45 -6.45
C GLY A 116 -10.42 -13.69 -7.67
N ILE A 117 -10.30 -12.84 -8.69
CA ILE A 117 -11.03 -12.98 -9.96
C ILE A 117 -10.64 -14.29 -10.65
N ILE A 118 -9.34 -14.64 -10.69
CA ILE A 118 -8.88 -15.90 -11.26
C ILE A 118 -9.53 -17.09 -10.56
N LEU A 119 -9.49 -17.14 -9.22
CA LEU A 119 -10.01 -18.27 -8.45
C LEU A 119 -11.54 -18.39 -8.55
N LYS A 120 -12.25 -17.28 -8.46
CA LYS A 120 -13.72 -17.23 -8.63
C LYS A 120 -14.14 -17.64 -10.04
N SER A 121 -13.38 -17.21 -11.06
CA SER A 121 -13.66 -17.58 -12.45
C SER A 121 -13.38 -19.06 -12.72
N TYR A 122 -12.29 -19.62 -12.17
CA TYR A 122 -12.01 -21.06 -12.23
C TYR A 122 -13.08 -21.89 -11.52
N TYR A 123 -13.53 -21.45 -10.34
CA TYR A 123 -14.63 -22.09 -9.61
C TYR A 123 -15.92 -22.18 -10.43
N ARG A 124 -16.25 -21.09 -11.13
CA ARG A 124 -17.45 -20.99 -11.99
C ARG A 124 -17.30 -21.85 -13.25
N HIS A 125 -16.14 -21.77 -13.91
CA HIS A 125 -15.80 -22.58 -15.08
C HIS A 125 -15.99 -24.07 -14.81
N ASN A 126 -15.44 -24.59 -13.72
CA ASN A 126 -15.52 -26.00 -13.34
C ASN A 126 -16.94 -26.50 -13.00
N ARG A 127 -17.92 -25.58 -12.89
CA ARG A 127 -19.33 -25.89 -12.62
C ARG A 127 -20.24 -25.54 -13.78
N GLY A 128 -19.69 -25.11 -14.92
CA GLY A 128 -20.48 -24.60 -16.04
C GLY A 128 -21.29 -23.35 -15.70
N LEU A 129 -20.88 -22.59 -14.67
CA LEU A 129 -21.49 -21.31 -14.31
C LEU A 129 -20.91 -20.20 -15.18
N GLU A 130 -21.72 -19.17 -15.45
CA GLU A 130 -21.25 -17.97 -16.13
C GLU A 130 -20.14 -17.30 -15.30
N ILE A 131 -18.96 -17.08 -15.90
CA ILE A 131 -17.84 -16.40 -15.23
C ILE A 131 -18.27 -15.00 -14.74
N ASN A 132 -19.08 -14.28 -15.53
CA ASN A 132 -19.51 -12.91 -15.25
C ASN A 132 -18.33 -12.01 -14.82
N LEU A 133 -17.31 -11.93 -15.68
CA LEU A 133 -16.09 -11.17 -15.42
C LEU A 133 -16.39 -9.68 -15.16
N LYS A 134 -17.34 -9.10 -15.91
CA LYS A 134 -17.76 -7.70 -15.72
C LYS A 134 -18.30 -7.46 -14.31
N GLY A 135 -19.12 -8.37 -13.78
CA GLY A 135 -19.62 -8.30 -12.41
C GLY A 135 -18.50 -8.37 -11.38
N GLN A 136 -17.56 -9.30 -11.54
CA GLN A 136 -16.41 -9.44 -10.63
C GLN A 136 -15.51 -8.18 -10.63
N ILE A 137 -15.27 -7.58 -11.80
CA ILE A 137 -14.52 -6.32 -11.91
C ILE A 137 -15.25 -5.18 -11.21
N LYS A 138 -16.58 -5.11 -11.37
CA LYS A 138 -17.41 -4.09 -10.71
C LYS A 138 -17.34 -4.23 -9.19
N GLU A 139 -17.51 -5.44 -8.66
CA GLU A 139 -17.41 -5.73 -7.23
C GLU A 139 -16.08 -5.24 -6.63
N SER A 140 -14.96 -5.53 -7.30
CA SER A 140 -13.64 -5.07 -6.87
C SER A 140 -13.53 -3.54 -6.88
N LYS A 141 -13.99 -2.87 -7.95
CA LYS A 141 -13.95 -1.41 -8.05
C LYS A 141 -14.82 -0.72 -7.01
N ASP A 142 -16.04 -1.21 -6.80
CA ASP A 142 -16.97 -0.68 -5.79
C ASP A 142 -16.36 -0.80 -4.38
N TYR A 143 -15.68 -1.92 -4.08
CA TYR A 143 -15.00 -2.12 -2.80
C TYR A 143 -13.91 -1.06 -2.56
N TRP A 144 -13.01 -0.85 -3.53
CA TRP A 144 -11.93 0.13 -3.39
C TRP A 144 -12.44 1.57 -3.34
N GLU A 145 -13.47 1.91 -4.11
CA GLU A 145 -14.10 3.22 -4.06
C GLU A 145 -14.66 3.50 -2.66
N LYS A 146 -15.44 2.55 -2.12
CA LYS A 146 -15.99 2.66 -0.77
C LYS A 146 -14.88 2.77 0.29
N SER A 147 -13.85 1.92 0.19
CA SER A 147 -12.72 1.92 1.13
C SER A 147 -11.95 3.25 1.11
N GLN A 148 -11.75 3.85 -0.07
CA GLN A 148 -11.12 5.17 -0.15
C GLN A 148 -12.00 6.28 0.39
N GLN A 149 -13.31 6.26 0.13
CA GLN A 149 -14.25 7.23 0.69
C GLN A 149 -14.32 7.14 2.22
N GLU A 150 -14.28 5.93 2.78
CA GLU A 150 -14.21 5.71 4.23
C GLU A 150 -12.88 6.22 4.81
N THR A 151 -11.75 5.84 4.21
CA THR A 151 -10.42 6.35 4.62
C THR A 151 -10.36 7.87 4.60
N LEU A 152 -10.93 8.52 3.57
CA LEU A 152 -10.98 9.98 3.49
C LEU A 152 -11.86 10.58 4.58
N ARG A 153 -13.03 9.98 4.86
CA ARG A 153 -13.91 10.42 5.94
C ARG A 153 -13.24 10.30 7.30
N ASP A 154 -12.55 9.20 7.56
CA ASP A 154 -11.83 8.97 8.81
C ASP A 154 -10.70 9.99 9.00
N LYS A 155 -9.96 10.29 7.92
CA LYS A 155 -8.93 11.34 7.95
C LYS A 155 -9.51 12.72 8.19
N GLN A 156 -10.63 13.04 7.55
CA GLN A 156 -11.34 14.31 7.76
C GLN A 156 -11.85 14.43 9.20
N ALA A 157 -12.45 13.37 9.74
CA ALA A 157 -12.95 13.33 11.11
C ALA A 157 -11.81 13.46 12.13
N GLY A 158 -10.71 12.73 11.93
CA GLY A 158 -9.52 12.82 12.78
C GLY A 158 -8.90 14.22 12.78
N LEU A 159 -8.77 14.85 11.61
CA LEU A 159 -8.24 16.22 11.51
C LEU A 159 -9.18 17.27 12.11
N ALA A 160 -10.50 17.08 12.00
CA ALA A 160 -11.51 18.03 12.47
C ALA A 160 -11.52 18.22 14.00
N VAL A 161 -10.88 17.31 14.75
CA VAL A 161 -10.70 17.43 16.21
C VAL A 161 -9.81 18.62 16.56
N PHE A 162 -8.89 19.00 15.68
CA PHE A 162 -7.88 20.03 15.95
C PHE A 162 -8.35 21.43 15.51
N LYS A 163 -7.98 22.44 16.29
CA LYS A 163 -8.15 23.86 16.01
C LYS A 163 -6.84 24.60 16.22
N VAL A 164 -6.68 25.71 15.51
CA VAL A 164 -5.54 26.60 15.75
C VAL A 164 -5.62 27.15 17.18
N GLY A 165 -4.53 27.04 17.92
CA GLY A 165 -4.43 27.36 19.34
C GLY A 165 -4.55 26.16 20.28
N ASP A 166 -4.98 24.99 19.78
CA ASP A 166 -5.07 23.79 20.61
C ASP A 166 -3.69 23.33 21.06
N THR A 167 -3.62 22.88 22.31
CA THR A 167 -2.44 22.19 22.84
C THR A 167 -2.60 20.70 22.59
N VAL A 168 -1.56 20.08 22.06
CA VAL A 168 -1.57 18.67 21.64
C VAL A 168 -0.40 17.92 22.23
N ARG A 169 -0.53 16.61 22.39
CA ARG A 169 0.55 15.71 22.81
C ARG A 169 1.03 14.87 21.63
N PHE A 170 2.35 14.71 21.52
CA PHE A 170 2.98 13.83 20.54
C PHE A 170 2.90 12.36 20.96
N LEU A 171 2.65 11.47 19.99
CA LEU A 171 2.42 10.03 20.23
C LEU A 171 3.66 9.15 20.01
N PHE A 172 4.86 9.74 19.81
CA PHE A 172 6.13 9.01 19.60
C PHE A 172 6.06 7.89 18.53
N SER A 173 5.26 8.09 17.49
CA SER A 173 5.03 7.15 16.37
C SER A 173 6.31 6.76 15.61
N HIS A 174 7.33 7.62 15.66
CA HIS A 174 8.65 7.45 15.04
C HIS A 174 9.76 7.08 16.03
N GLY A 175 9.41 6.68 17.25
CA GLY A 175 10.36 6.28 18.29
C GLY A 175 10.90 7.45 19.11
N TYR A 176 12.02 7.19 19.80
CA TYR A 176 12.55 8.06 20.86
C TYR A 176 13.94 8.59 20.52
N ALA A 177 14.19 9.87 20.84
CA ALA A 177 15.46 10.56 20.64
C ALA A 177 16.59 10.03 21.55
N SER A 178 16.25 9.32 22.63
CA SER A 178 17.18 8.62 23.50
C SER A 178 16.50 7.50 24.30
N LYS A 179 17.31 6.54 24.79
CA LYS A 179 16.87 5.51 25.75
C LYS A 179 16.26 6.08 27.03
N ARG A 180 16.68 7.30 27.41
CA ARG A 180 16.10 7.99 28.57
C ARG A 180 14.68 8.46 28.26
N GLN A 181 14.46 9.04 27.08
CA GLN A 181 13.12 9.48 26.66
C GLN A 181 12.17 8.29 26.58
N GLU A 182 12.61 7.20 25.96
CA GLU A 182 11.89 5.92 25.91
C GLU A 182 11.49 5.45 27.31
N LYS A 183 12.47 5.37 28.23
CA LYS A 183 12.20 4.96 29.61
C LYS A 183 11.18 5.88 30.31
N LEU A 184 11.31 7.19 30.15
CA LEU A 184 10.40 8.15 30.79
C LEU A 184 8.99 8.08 30.22
N ASP A 185 8.84 7.79 28.92
CA ASP A 185 7.53 7.59 28.28
C ASP A 185 6.85 6.33 28.82
N PHE A 186 7.57 5.21 28.92
CA PHE A 186 7.06 3.98 29.54
C PHE A 186 6.64 4.14 31.02
N GLU A 187 7.17 5.15 31.71
CA GLU A 187 6.83 5.47 33.10
C GLU A 187 5.75 6.58 33.21
N ASP A 188 5.10 6.96 32.10
CA ASP A 188 4.13 8.07 31.99
C ASP A 188 4.70 9.45 32.43
N ASN A 189 6.03 9.53 32.50
CA ASN A 189 6.80 10.70 32.95
C ASN A 189 7.37 11.52 31.79
N CYS A 190 7.03 11.17 30.55
CA CYS A 190 7.40 11.93 29.38
C CYS A 190 6.17 12.42 28.61
N GLN A 191 6.13 13.72 28.34
CA GLN A 191 5.21 14.32 27.40
C GLN A 191 5.99 15.22 26.45
N ALA A 192 5.68 15.14 25.17
CA ALA A 192 6.08 16.17 24.21
C ALA A 192 4.81 16.93 23.81
N ILE A 193 4.79 18.24 24.07
CA ILE A 193 3.61 19.08 23.95
C ILE A 193 3.86 20.12 22.86
N GLY A 194 2.90 20.29 21.96
CA GLY A 194 2.90 21.31 20.93
C GLY A 194 1.66 22.19 20.99
N ILE A 195 1.70 23.31 20.26
CA ILE A 195 0.52 24.14 19.97
C ILE A 195 0.28 24.21 18.48
N VAL A 196 -0.96 23.99 18.07
CA VAL A 196 -1.38 24.04 16.65
C VAL A 196 -1.36 25.49 16.18
N THR A 197 -0.56 25.79 15.17
CA THR A 197 -0.45 27.12 14.56
C THR A 197 -1.08 27.21 13.16
N GLY A 198 -1.47 26.08 12.57
CA GLY A 198 -2.11 26.03 11.26
C GLY A 198 -2.66 24.65 10.92
N ILE A 199 -3.59 24.59 9.98
CA ILE A 199 -4.25 23.35 9.53
C ILE A 199 -4.26 23.33 8.01
N ASN A 200 -3.89 22.20 7.42
CA ASN A 200 -3.98 21.92 5.99
C ASN A 200 -4.88 20.70 5.79
N SER A 201 -6.13 20.96 5.40
CA SER A 201 -7.16 19.95 5.21
C SER A 201 -7.02 19.13 3.93
N VAL A 202 -6.26 19.63 2.95
CA VAL A 202 -6.01 18.92 1.68
C VAL A 202 -5.00 17.80 1.90
N ASP A 203 -3.97 18.10 2.67
CA ASP A 203 -2.82 17.22 2.88
C ASP A 203 -2.91 16.44 4.19
N PHE A 204 -3.93 16.71 5.01
CA PHE A 204 -4.12 16.17 6.36
C PHE A 204 -2.92 16.45 7.28
N LEU A 205 -2.44 17.69 7.26
CA LEU A 205 -1.31 18.13 8.08
C LEU A 205 -1.76 19.21 9.07
N ILE A 206 -1.15 19.19 10.25
CA ILE A 206 -1.21 20.29 11.21
C ILE A 206 0.16 20.94 11.32
N LYS A 207 0.18 22.27 11.35
CA LYS A 207 1.38 23.04 11.64
C LYS A 207 1.46 23.22 13.14
N LEU A 208 2.60 22.89 13.72
CA LEU A 208 2.78 22.86 15.16
C LEU A 208 4.05 23.57 15.55
N ARG A 209 4.00 24.28 16.67
CA ARG A 209 5.19 24.70 17.41
C ARG A 209 5.38 23.80 18.62
N LEU A 210 6.57 23.20 18.75
CA LEU A 210 6.87 22.35 19.90
C LEU A 210 7.14 23.23 21.14
N LEU A 211 6.38 23.03 22.21
CA LEU A 211 6.50 23.79 23.45
C LEU A 211 7.37 23.04 24.47
N GLU A 212 7.19 21.74 24.60
CA GLU A 212 7.87 20.93 25.62
C GLU A 212 8.34 19.59 25.04
N SER A 213 9.46 19.10 25.55
CA SER A 213 10.02 17.77 25.25
C SER A 213 10.86 17.30 26.42
N CYS A 214 10.80 16.00 26.70
CA CYS A 214 11.57 15.34 27.77
C CYS A 214 13.05 15.14 27.40
N ASP A 215 13.38 15.23 26.12
CA ASP A 215 14.74 15.16 25.61
C ASP A 215 15.16 16.50 25.00
N LYS A 216 16.41 16.89 25.28
CA LYS A 216 17.05 18.09 24.73
C LYS A 216 17.17 18.08 23.20
N LYS A 217 17.15 16.90 22.58
CA LYS A 217 17.11 16.75 21.11
C LYS A 217 15.72 17.02 20.54
N GLY A 218 14.69 17.10 21.39
CA GLY A 218 13.30 17.23 20.98
C GLY A 218 12.65 15.88 20.68
N ILE A 219 11.80 15.86 19.65
CA ILE A 219 11.11 14.66 19.18
C ILE A 219 11.66 14.20 17.82
N ILE A 220 11.55 12.90 17.52
CA ILE A 220 11.79 12.37 16.18
C ILE A 220 10.50 12.51 15.38
N TYR A 221 10.51 13.27 14.29
CA TYR A 221 9.35 13.38 13.39
C TYR A 221 9.54 12.59 12.09
N TYR A 222 10.74 12.06 11.86
CA TYR A 222 11.05 11.27 10.68
C TYR A 222 12.20 10.32 10.98
N ASP A 223 11.96 9.05 10.71
CA ASP A 223 12.97 8.01 10.67
C ASP A 223 12.74 7.14 9.43
N ASN A 224 13.79 6.95 8.62
CA ASN A 224 13.77 6.07 7.45
C ASN A 224 14.49 4.74 7.69
N GLU A 225 14.58 4.28 8.94
CA GLU A 225 15.16 2.98 9.28
C GLU A 225 14.58 1.88 8.39
N GLY A 226 15.46 1.02 7.86
CA GLY A 226 15.10 -0.08 6.96
C GLY A 226 14.66 0.34 5.56
N ALA A 227 14.62 1.64 5.22
CA ALA A 227 14.25 2.08 3.88
C ALA A 227 15.23 1.55 2.82
N ARG A 228 14.69 1.20 1.65
CA ARG A 228 15.47 0.71 0.50
C ARG A 228 15.24 1.60 -0.71
N ILE A 229 16.29 1.84 -1.48
CA ILE A 229 16.25 2.58 -2.74
C ILE A 229 16.63 1.67 -3.90
N ILE A 230 16.01 1.89 -5.05
CA ILE A 230 16.39 1.22 -6.28
C ILE A 230 17.49 2.05 -6.94
N ASN A 231 18.68 1.47 -7.08
CA ASN A 231 19.80 2.07 -7.80
C ASN A 231 20.26 1.08 -8.89
N ASN A 232 20.19 1.51 -10.15
CA ASN A 232 20.48 0.68 -11.33
C ASN A 232 19.73 -0.66 -11.34
N GLY A 233 18.44 -0.63 -10.98
CA GLY A 233 17.59 -1.83 -10.93
C GLY A 233 17.90 -2.81 -9.80
N ARG A 234 18.83 -2.48 -8.90
CA ARG A 234 19.13 -3.26 -7.69
C ARG A 234 18.66 -2.54 -6.45
N TRP A 235 18.05 -3.28 -5.53
CA TRP A 235 17.69 -2.77 -4.21
C TRP A 235 18.96 -2.57 -3.37
N ARG A 236 19.10 -1.36 -2.82
CA ARG A 236 20.14 -1.02 -1.86
C ARG A 236 19.51 -0.41 -0.63
N ASN A 237 20.14 -0.56 0.52
CA ASN A 237 19.69 0.13 1.72
C ASN A 237 19.87 1.64 1.50
N ALA A 238 18.83 2.40 1.85
CA ALA A 238 18.92 3.84 1.90
C ALA A 238 19.89 4.22 3.02
N ARG A 239 20.55 5.37 2.88
CA ARG A 239 21.25 5.96 4.01
C ARG A 239 20.23 6.26 5.10
N HIS A 240 20.49 5.78 6.32
CA HIS A 240 19.66 6.06 7.49
C HIS A 240 19.75 7.55 7.84
N VAL A 241 18.59 8.17 8.03
CA VAL A 241 18.36 9.59 8.26
C VAL A 241 17.25 9.69 9.29
N VAL A 242 17.59 10.29 10.43
CA VAL A 242 16.64 10.65 11.48
C VAL A 242 16.55 12.17 11.54
N LYS A 243 15.34 12.72 11.56
CA LYS A 243 15.11 14.16 11.73
C LYS A 243 14.38 14.44 13.02
N TYR A 244 14.78 15.55 13.63
CA TYR A 244 14.33 15.96 14.94
C TYR A 244 13.65 17.32 14.85
N MET A 245 12.64 17.51 15.69
CA MET A 245 12.02 18.81 15.92
C MET A 245 12.36 19.24 17.34
N ARG A 246 13.04 20.38 17.48
CA ARG A 246 13.45 20.93 18.78
C ARG A 246 12.38 21.84 19.36
N THR A 247 12.43 22.03 20.67
CA THR A 247 11.56 22.99 21.36
C THR A 247 11.70 24.39 20.76
N GLY A 248 10.57 25.02 20.47
CA GLY A 248 10.47 26.33 19.80
C GLY A 248 10.41 26.26 18.27
N GLU A 249 10.80 25.14 17.65
CA GLU A 249 10.69 24.98 16.18
C GLU A 249 9.22 24.82 15.76
N GLU A 250 8.95 25.11 14.48
CA GLU A 250 7.62 25.04 13.91
C GLU A 250 7.64 24.25 12.58
N LEU A 251 6.83 23.19 12.47
CA LEU A 251 6.82 22.29 11.33
C LEU A 251 5.40 21.83 10.98
N TRP A 252 5.19 21.46 9.71
CA TRP A 252 4.01 20.73 9.27
C TRP A 252 4.22 19.24 9.53
N MET A 253 3.28 18.62 10.23
CA MET A 253 3.34 17.21 10.61
C MET A 253 2.00 16.52 10.34
N ASP A 254 2.04 15.19 10.22
CA ASP A 254 0.83 14.39 10.08
C ASP A 254 -0.01 14.54 11.36
N TYR A 255 -1.31 14.80 11.21
CA TYR A 255 -2.19 14.99 12.38
C TYR A 255 -2.25 13.72 13.25
N SER A 256 -2.01 12.55 12.66
CA SER A 256 -2.09 11.26 13.34
C SER A 256 -0.91 10.99 14.30
N ASP A 257 0.14 11.80 14.24
CA ASP A 257 1.24 11.75 15.22
C ASP A 257 0.92 12.46 16.54
N TRP A 258 -0.27 13.06 16.65
CA TRP A 258 -0.66 13.93 17.76
C TRP A 258 -2.05 13.59 18.28
N GLU A 259 -2.26 13.81 19.57
CA GLU A 259 -3.58 13.77 20.21
C GLU A 259 -3.93 15.15 20.78
N ALA A 260 -5.21 15.53 20.67
CA ALA A 260 -5.72 16.71 21.35
C ALA A 260 -5.74 16.47 22.86
N LYS A 261 -5.24 17.45 23.64
CA LYS A 261 -5.18 17.38 25.10
C LYS A 261 -6.44 17.93 25.75
#